data_AF-A0A3D4JW67-F1
#
_entry.id   AF-A0A3D4JW67-F1
#
_cell.length_a   1.000
_cell.length_b   1.000
_cell.length_c   1.000
_cell.angle_alpha   90.00
_cell.angle_beta   90.00
_cell.angle_gamma   90.00
#
_symmetry.space_group_name_H-M   'P 1'
#
loop_
_entity.id
_entity.type
_entity.pdbx_description
1 polymer ?
#
loop_
_entity_poly.entity_id
_entity_poly.type
_entity_poly.pdbx_seq_one_letter_code
_entity_poly.pdbx_strand_id
1 'polypeptide(L)' 'AQGGATAISNAANDIKDYWDPIKLILKAVGGLVGFIGGLRVYNKWTNGDQDVNKEILGYGGAMIFLLVVPEFVTAFFA' A
#
# COMPACT_ATOMS: atom_id res chain seq x y z
N ALA A 1 -25.35 -5.18 -32.40
CA ALA A 1 -23.95 -5.10 -31.93
C ALA A 1 -23.78 -4.36 -30.59
N GLN A 2 -24.85 -3.96 -29.88
CA GLN A 2 -24.74 -3.25 -28.59
C GLN A 2 -24.30 -4.13 -27.41
N GLY A 3 -24.46 -5.46 -27.48
CA GLY A 3 -24.16 -6.36 -26.36
C GLY A 3 -22.69 -6.44 -25.95
N GLY A 4 -21.75 -6.29 -26.89
CA GLY A 4 -20.31 -6.40 -26.59
C GLY A 4 -19.78 -5.22 -25.76
N ALA A 5 -20.16 -3.99 -26.12
CA ALA A 5 -19.77 -2.79 -25.37
C ALA A 5 -20.40 -2.78 -23.96
N THR A 6 -21.67 -3.20 -23.84
CA THR A 6 -22.34 -3.35 -22.54
C THR A 6 -21.66 -4.42 -21.67
N ALA A 7 -21.31 -5.58 -22.24
CA ALA A 7 -20.63 -6.64 -21.51
C ALA A 7 -19.26 -6.21 -20.96
N ILE A 8 -18.47 -5.49 -21.76
CA ILE A 8 -17.17 -4.94 -21.34
C ILE A 8 -17.36 -3.89 -20.24
N SER A 9 -18.35 -3.00 -20.37
CA SER A 9 -18.65 -1.99 -19.34
C SER A 9 -19.05 -2.63 -18.01
N ASN A 10 -19.85 -3.71 -18.05
CA ASN A 10 -20.24 -4.42 -16.83
C ASN A 10 -19.02 -5.09 -16.18
N ALA A 11 -18.19 -5.79 -16.96
CA ALA A 11 -16.98 -6.41 -16.44
C ALA A 11 -16.01 -5.39 -15.81
N ALA A 12 -15.89 -4.18 -16.38
CA ALA A 12 -15.07 -3.12 -15.81
C ALA A 12 -15.60 -2.62 -14.45
N ASN A 13 -16.92 -2.50 -14.32
CA ASN A 13 -17.56 -2.12 -13.06
C ASN A 13 -17.38 -3.20 -11.99
N ASP A 14 -17.55 -4.47 -12.35
CA ASP A 14 -17.33 -5.59 -11.41
C ASP A 14 -15.90 -5.57 -10.86
N ILE A 15 -14.90 -5.33 -11.73
CA ILE A 15 -13.50 -5.20 -11.31
C ILE A 15 -13.31 -4.00 -10.36
N LYS A 16 -13.96 -2.86 -10.64
CA LYS A 16 -13.90 -1.66 -9.79
C LYS A 16 -14.50 -1.91 -8.41
N ASP A 17 -15.60 -2.66 -8.31
CA ASP A 17 -16.26 -2.96 -7.04
C ASP A 17 -15.39 -3.81 -6.10
N TYR A 18 -14.48 -4.63 -6.64
CA TYR A 18 -13.52 -5.38 -5.84
C TYR A 18 -12.35 -4.55 -5.32
N TRP A 19 -12.11 -3.36 -5.88
CA TRP A 19 -10.93 -2.57 -5.57
C TRP A 19 -10.92 -2.06 -4.12
N ASP A 20 -12.02 -1.50 -3.63
CA ASP A 20 -12.10 -0.95 -2.27
C ASP A 20 -11.86 -2.01 -1.16
N PRO A 21 -12.47 -3.21 -1.24
CA PRO A 21 -12.13 -4.32 -0.35
C PRO A 21 -10.64 -4.72 -0.40
N ILE A 22 -10.04 -4.79 -1.60
CA ILE A 22 -8.61 -5.12 -1.76
C ILE A 22 -7.74 -4.02 -1.13
N LYS A 23 -8.08 -2.76 -1.36
CA LYS A 23 -7.40 -1.59 -0.79
C LYS A 23 -7.42 -1.61 0.73
N LEU A 24 -8.54 -2.02 1.35
CA LEU A 24 -8.63 -2.20 2.81
C LEU A 24 -7.64 -3.24 3.32
N ILE A 25 -7.56 -4.41 2.66
CA ILE A 25 -6.62 -5.47 3.01
C ILE A 25 -5.17 -4.99 2.84
N LEU A 26 -4.85 -4.30 1.76
CA LEU A 26 -3.52 -3.73 1.52
C LEU A 26 -3.11 -2.75 2.63
N LYS A 27 -4.02 -1.86 3.05
CA LYS A 27 -3.77 -0.94 4.18
C LYS A 27 -3.54 -1.69 5.49
N ALA A 28 -4.32 -2.73 5.76
CA ALA A 28 -4.14 -3.55 6.96
C ALA A 28 -2.78 -4.26 6.98
N VAL A 29 -2.38 -4.91 5.88
CA VAL A 29 -1.08 -5.56 5.75
C VAL A 29 0.06 -4.55 5.83
N GLY A 30 -0.08 -3.39 5.16
CA GLY A 30 0.88 -2.30 5.24
C GLY A 30 1.09 -1.80 6.66
N GLY A 31 0.02 -1.69 7.45
CA GLY A 31 0.09 -1.34 8.87
C GLY A 31 0.87 -2.35 9.70
N LEU A 32 0.63 -3.65 9.48
CA LEU A 32 1.36 -4.73 10.19
C LEU A 32 2.85 -4.74 9.85
N VAL A 33 3.20 -4.65 8.56
CA VAL A 33 4.60 -4.62 8.12
C VAL A 33 5.30 -3.36 8.62
N GLY A 34 4.61 -2.22 8.57
CA GLY A 34 5.11 -0.96 9.11
C GLY A 34 5.42 -1.06 10.60
N PHE A 35 4.50 -1.63 11.39
CA PHE A 35 4.73 -1.86 12.81
C PHE A 35 5.98 -2.70 13.08
N ILE A 36 6.16 -3.83 12.38
CA ILE A 36 7.34 -4.69 12.53
C ILE A 36 8.63 -3.95 12.15
N GLY A 37 8.62 -3.17 11.07
CA GLY A 37 9.75 -2.33 10.67
C GLY A 37 10.09 -1.26 11.72
N GLY A 38 9.08 -0.63 12.30
CA GLY A 38 9.24 0.34 13.38
C GLY A 38 9.91 -0.27 14.62
N LEU A 39 9.51 -1.47 15.03
CA LEU A 39 10.16 -2.19 16.15
C LEU A 39 11.64 -2.44 15.87
N ARG A 40 12.00 -2.82 14.64
CA ARG A 40 13.39 -3.06 14.24
C ARG A 40 14.22 -1.78 14.32
N VAL A 41 13.69 -0.66 13.80
CA VAL A 41 14.34 0.66 13.87
C VAL A 41 14.53 1.11 15.32
N TYR A 42 13.50 0.95 16.16
CA TYR A 42 13.55 1.27 17.58
C TYR A 42 14.66 0.51 18.32
N ASN A 43 14.78 -0.80 18.06
CA ASN A 43 15.82 -1.63 18.67
C ASN A 43 17.23 -1.16 18.28
N LYS A 44 17.45 -0.86 17.00
CA LYS A 44 18.74 -0.34 16.52
C LYS A 44 19.10 1.00 17.12
N TRP A 45 18.11 1.89 17.25
CA TRP A 45 18.31 3.19 17.89
C TRP A 45 18.71 3.03 19.35
N THR A 46 17.98 2.18 20.08
CA THR A 46 18.25 1.91 21.50
C THR A 46 19.64 1.31 21.72
N ASN A 47 20.12 0.50 20.79
CA ASN A 47 21.45 -0.12 20.85
C ASN A 47 22.60 0.80 20.39
N GLY A 48 22.33 2.03 19.94
CA GLY A 48 23.36 2.95 19.47
C GLY A 48 24.01 2.52 18.14
N ASP A 49 23.28 1.81 17.28
CA ASP A 49 23.76 1.40 15.95
C ASP A 49 24.11 2.63 15.09
N GLN A 50 25.32 2.66 14.52
CA GLN A 50 25.79 3.79 13.71
C GLN A 50 24.95 3.99 12.44
N ASP A 51 24.35 2.93 11.91
CA ASP A 51 23.55 2.97 10.68
C ASP A 51 22.08 3.33 10.91
N VAL A 52 21.66 3.57 12.16
CA VAL A 52 20.23 3.78 12.48
C VAL A 52 19.60 4.94 11.71
N ASN A 53 20.34 6.04 11.50
CA ASN A 53 19.82 7.19 10.74
C ASN A 53 19.51 6.84 9.28
N LYS A 54 20.36 6.03 8.65
CA LYS A 54 20.14 5.55 7.28
C LYS A 54 18.93 4.61 7.22
N GLU A 55 18.78 3.77 8.23
CA GLU A 55 17.67 2.82 8.31
C GLU A 55 16.33 3.50 8.58
N ILE A 56 16.29 4.52 9.45
CA ILE A 56 15.12 5.39 9.68
C ILE A 56 14.67 6.04 8.38
N LEU A 57 15.61 6.59 7.60
CA LEU A 57 15.29 7.25 6.32
C LEU A 57 14.73 6.26 5.30
N GLY A 58 15.36 5.09 5.15
CA GLY A 58 14.88 4.04 4.25
C GLY A 58 13.51 3.50 4.66
N TYR A 59 13.32 3.23 5.95
CA TYR A 59 12.05 2.80 6.51
C TYR A 59 10.95 3.85 6.34
N GLY A 60 11.25 5.12 6.64
CA GLY A 60 10.32 6.24 6.48
C GLY A 60 9.85 6.40 5.03
N GLY A 61 10.79 6.31 4.06
CA GLY A 61 10.46 6.31 2.63
C GLY A 61 9.56 5.14 2.23
N ALA A 62 9.86 3.93 2.73
CA ALA A 62 9.02 2.74 2.50
C ALA A 62 7.60 2.90 3.09
N MET A 63 7.47 3.51 4.27
CA MET A 63 6.17 3.77 4.89
C MET A 63 5.32 4.73 4.07
N ILE A 64 5.92 5.81 3.57
CA ILE A 64 5.23 6.75 2.68
C ILE A 64 4.77 6.02 1.41
N PHE A 65 5.63 5.20 0.82
CA PHE A 65 5.29 4.41 -0.36
C PHE A 65 4.09 3.47 -0.10
N LEU A 66 4.10 2.74 1.03
CA LEU A 66 2.99 1.85 1.41
C LEU A 66 1.65 2.58 1.57
N LEU A 67 1.66 3.84 2.02
CA LEU A 67 0.45 4.66 2.14
C LEU A 67 -0.04 5.22 0.80
N VAL A 68 0.90 5.58 -0.09
CA VAL A 68 0.59 6.26 -1.36
C VAL A 68 0.18 5.26 -2.45
N VAL A 69 0.79 4.08 -2.51
CA VAL A 69 0.52 3.09 -3.57
C VAL A 69 -0.96 2.75 -3.73
N PRO A 70 -1.72 2.45 -2.65
CA PRO A 70 -3.13 2.14 -2.80
C PRO A 70 -3.94 3.32 -3.37
N GLU A 71 -3.56 4.56 -3.06
CA GLU A 71 -4.23 5.75 -3.62
C GLU A 71 -3.85 5.97 -5.08
N PHE A 72 -2.56 5.80 -5.42
CA PHE A 72 -2.09 5.88 -6.79
C PHE A 72 -2.75 4.84 -7.70
N VAL A 73 -2.90 3.60 -7.23
CA VAL A 73 -3.57 2.55 -8.01
C VAL A 73 -5.09 2.83 -8.13
N THR A 74 -5.72 3.39 -7.10
CA THR A 74 -7.13 3.81 -7.15
C THR A 74 -7.38 4.78 -8.31
N ALA A 75 -6.43 5.66 -8.64
CA ALA A 75 -6.58 6.64 -9.71
C ALA A 75 -6.72 6.03 -11.11
N PHE A 76 -6.31 4.78 -11.34
CA PHE A 76 -6.56 4.08 -12.62
C PHE A 76 -7.99 3.58 -12.77
N PHE A 77 -8.72 3.45 -11.66
CA PHE A 77 -10.12 3.03 -11.64
C PHE A 77 -11.09 4.20 -11.47
N ALA A 78 -10.58 5.43 -11.26
CA ALA A 78 -11.37 6.64 -11.08
C ALA A 78 -12.18 6.98 -12.33
#